data_AF-A0A5N7ZTC0-F1
#
_entry.id   AF-A0A5N7ZTC0-F1
#
_cell.length_a   1.000
_cell.length_b   1.000
_cell.length_c   1.000
_cell.angle_alpha   90.00
_cell.angle_beta   90.00
_cell.angle_gamma   90.00
#
_symmetry.space_group_name_H-M   'P 1'
#
loop_
_entity.id
_entity.type
_entity.pdbx_description
1 polymer ?
#
loop_
_entity_poly.entity_id
_entity_poly.type
_entity_poly.pdbx_seq_one_letter_code
_entity_poly.pdbx_strand_id
1 'polypeptide(L)'
;MAEQERLPHDHAARAAALDPTRSFLVQAPAGSGKTELLTDRILALLATVNRPEEIVAITFTRKAASEMHARVLSKLRRGLDGPPEAMHERRSWELARAALARNAEQGWHLLDHPARLAIRT
;
A
#
# COMPACT_ATOMS: atom_id res chain seq x y z
N MET A 1 32.06 4.16 11.77
CA MET A 1 31.71 3.02 10.90
C MET A 1 30.21 3.00 10.78
N ALA A 2 29.65 3.41 9.63
CA ALA A 2 28.21 3.36 9.41
C ALA A 2 27.81 1.89 9.27
N GLU A 3 26.96 1.42 10.17
CA GLU A 3 26.38 0.08 10.14
C GLU A 3 25.64 -0.06 8.80
N GLN A 4 26.19 -0.89 7.90
CA GLN A 4 25.53 -1.23 6.66
C GLN A 4 24.26 -2.00 7.01
N GLU A 5 23.15 -1.29 7.07
CA GLU A 5 21.81 -1.83 7.34
C GLU A 5 21.51 -2.89 6.28
N ARG A 6 21.74 -4.17 6.61
CA ARG A 6 21.52 -5.30 5.71
C ARG A 6 20.04 -5.36 5.38
N LEU A 7 19.72 -5.13 4.11
CA LEU A 7 18.38 -5.34 3.60
C LEU A 7 17.94 -6.79 3.88
N PRO A 8 16.69 -7.01 4.33
CA PRO A 8 16.16 -8.36 4.49
C PRO A 8 16.30 -9.19 3.21
N HIS A 9 16.53 -10.49 3.34
CA HIS A 9 16.74 -11.38 2.19
C HIS A 9 15.55 -11.42 1.21
N ASP A 10 14.34 -11.07 1.66
CA ASP A 10 13.12 -11.03 0.84
C ASP A 10 12.86 -9.65 0.20
N HIS A 11 13.75 -8.68 0.36
CA HIS A 11 13.55 -7.30 -0.11
C HIS A 11 13.24 -7.22 -1.62
N ALA A 12 13.96 -8.00 -2.43
CA ALA A 12 13.76 -8.06 -3.89
C ALA A 12 12.39 -8.65 -4.25
N ALA A 13 11.96 -9.72 -3.56
CA ALA A 13 10.64 -10.32 -3.77
C ALA A 13 9.51 -9.36 -3.41
N ARG A 14 9.66 -8.59 -2.32
CA ARG A 14 8.71 -7.53 -1.94
C ARG A 14 8.65 -6.42 -2.97
N ALA A 15 9.80 -5.96 -3.47
CA ALA A 15 9.85 -4.94 -4.52
C ALA A 15 9.16 -5.42 -5.80
N ALA A 16 9.43 -6.65 -6.23
CA ALA A 16 8.77 -7.25 -7.38
C ALA A 16 7.25 -7.32 -7.18
N ALA A 17 6.80 -7.80 -6.02
CA ALA A 17 5.37 -7.94 -5.71
C ALA A 17 4.57 -6.63 -5.80
N LEU A 18 5.25 -5.48 -5.75
CA LEU A 18 4.65 -4.15 -5.88
C LEU A 18 4.54 -3.63 -7.31
N ASP A 19 5.06 -4.34 -8.32
CA ASP A 19 4.95 -3.97 -9.74
C ASP A 19 3.51 -4.18 -10.28
N PRO A 20 2.73 -3.10 -10.56
CA PRO A 20 1.31 -3.17 -10.95
C PRO A 20 1.05 -3.91 -12.25
N THR A 21 2.08 -4.16 -13.06
CA THR A 21 1.97 -4.82 -14.36
C THR A 21 2.04 -6.35 -14.27
N ARG A 22 2.28 -6.91 -13.08
CA ARG A 22 2.52 -8.34 -12.87
C ARG A 22 1.64 -8.93 -11.77
N SER A 23 1.35 -10.22 -11.91
CA SER A 23 0.64 -11.04 -10.93
C SER A 23 1.62 -11.78 -10.02
N PHE A 24 1.28 -11.90 -8.73
CA PHE A 24 2.12 -12.55 -7.73
C PHE A 24 1.32 -13.46 -6.81
N LEU A 25 1.92 -14.60 -6.46
CA LEU A 25 1.51 -15.43 -5.34
C LEU A 25 2.46 -15.15 -4.17
N VAL A 26 1.93 -14.66 -3.05
CA VAL A 26 2.73 -14.37 -1.85
C VAL A 26 2.50 -15.47 -0.81
N GLN A 27 3.51 -16.31 -0.61
CA GLN A 27 3.54 -17.30 0.45
C GLN A 27 4.50 -16.83 1.55
N ALA A 28 4.00 -16.65 2.76
CA ALA A 28 4.84 -16.30 3.90
C ALA A 28 4.21 -16.76 5.22
N PRO A 29 5.01 -16.99 6.28
CA PRO A 29 4.52 -17.37 7.61
C PRO A 29 3.61 -16.31 8.24
N ALA A 30 2.98 -16.64 9.37
CA ALA A 30 2.34 -15.64 10.22
C ALA A 30 3.37 -14.59 10.69
N GLY A 31 2.94 -13.34 10.88
CA GLY A 31 3.82 -12.25 11.35
C GLY A 31 4.81 -11.68 10.31
N SER A 32 4.87 -12.23 9.09
CA SER A 32 5.81 -11.80 8.03
C SER A 32 5.45 -10.48 7.31
N GLY A 33 4.43 -9.75 7.77
CA GLY A 33 4.00 -8.49 7.14
C GLY A 33 3.29 -8.65 5.78
N LYS A 34 2.61 -9.77 5.53
CA LYS A 34 1.78 -9.96 4.31
C LYS A 34 0.75 -8.86 4.11
N THR A 35 0.06 -8.47 5.19
CA THR A 35 -0.95 -7.41 5.15
C THR A 35 -0.33 -6.06 4.82
N GLU A 36 0.88 -5.79 5.32
CA GLU A 36 1.63 -4.57 5.02
C GLU A 36 1.94 -4.49 3.51
N LEU A 37 2.46 -5.59 2.95
CA LEU A 37 2.74 -5.74 1.52
C LEU A 37 1.48 -5.58 0.66
N LEU A 38 0.35 -6.19 1.06
CA LEU A 38 -0.93 -6.02 0.34
C LEU A 38 -1.45 -4.58 0.40
N THR A 39 -1.24 -3.89 1.53
CA THR A 39 -1.62 -2.48 1.65
C THR A 39 -0.75 -1.60 0.75
N ASP A 40 0.56 -1.84 0.72
CA ASP A 40 1.49 -1.17 -0.22
C ASP A 40 1.14 -1.47 -1.67
N ARG A 41 0.68 -2.69 -1.95
CA ARG A 41 0.22 -3.08 -3.28
C ARG A 41 -0.98 -2.25 -3.74
N ILE A 42 -1.94 -2.00 -2.87
CA ILE A 42 -3.09 -1.13 -3.16
C ILE A 42 -2.61 0.30 -3.46
N LEU A 43 -1.66 0.83 -2.69
CA LEU A 43 -1.10 2.17 -2.94
C LEU A 43 -0.38 2.24 -4.30
N ALA A 44 0.43 1.22 -4.63
CA ALA A 44 1.09 1.11 -5.93
C ALA A 44 0.07 1.10 -7.09
N LEU A 45 -1.03 0.38 -6.95
CA LEU A 45 -2.10 0.34 -7.95
C LEU A 45 -2.85 1.68 -8.05
N LEU A 46 -3.12 2.34 -6.91
CA LEU A 46 -3.77 3.66 -6.88
C LEU A 46 -2.96 4.72 -7.64
N ALA A 47 -1.63 4.58 -7.68
CA ALA A 47 -0.78 5.47 -8.47
C ALA A 47 -0.92 5.27 -9.99
N THR A 48 -1.52 4.17 -10.45
CA THR A 48 -1.59 3.82 -11.89
C THR A 48 -2.98 3.83 -12.49
N VAL A 49 -4.04 3.57 -11.71
CA VAL A 49 -5.40 3.47 -12.23
C VAL A 49 -6.03 4.83 -12.58
N ASN A 50 -7.10 4.82 -13.36
CA ASN A 50 -7.89 6.02 -13.68
C ASN A 50 -8.98 6.27 -12.64
N ARG A 51 -9.50 5.21 -12.04
CA ARG A 51 -10.49 5.26 -10.95
C ARG A 51 -10.12 4.28 -9.84
N PRO A 52 -10.26 4.64 -8.55
CA PRO A 52 -10.00 3.75 -7.43
C PRO A 52 -10.81 2.45 -7.49
N GLU A 53 -12.02 2.50 -8.05
CA GLU A 53 -12.94 1.37 -8.19
C GLU A 53 -12.45 0.28 -9.16
N GLU A 54 -11.40 0.56 -9.94
CA GLU A 54 -10.71 -0.45 -10.77
C GLU A 54 -9.88 -1.43 -9.92
N ILE A 55 -9.66 -1.12 -8.64
CA ILE A 55 -8.95 -1.97 -7.69
C ILE A 55 -9.96 -2.64 -6.77
N VAL A 56 -10.00 -3.97 -6.79
CA VAL A 56 -10.83 -4.77 -5.88
C VAL A 56 -9.94 -5.63 -4.99
N ALA A 57 -10.07 -5.47 -3.68
CA ALA A 57 -9.43 -6.33 -2.69
C ALA A 57 -10.50 -7.17 -1.98
N ILE A 58 -10.34 -8.50 -2.00
CA ILE A 58 -11.29 -9.45 -1.40
C ILE A 58 -10.63 -10.09 -0.18
N THR A 59 -11.36 -10.18 0.92
CA THR A 59 -10.88 -10.72 2.19
C THR A 59 -11.87 -11.73 2.78
N PHE A 60 -11.40 -12.70 3.58
CA PHE A 60 -12.28 -13.73 4.12
C PHE A 60 -13.28 -13.25 5.19
N THR A 61 -13.03 -12.10 5.82
CA THR A 61 -13.85 -11.63 6.95
C THR A 61 -14.08 -10.14 6.88
N ARG A 62 -15.25 -9.69 7.38
CA ARG A 62 -15.59 -8.25 7.47
C ARG A 62 -14.58 -7.47 8.31
N LYS A 63 -14.03 -8.11 9.34
CA LYS A 63 -12.98 -7.53 10.18
C LYS A 63 -11.71 -7.29 9.37
N ALA A 64 -11.25 -8.28 8.60
CA ALA A 64 -10.06 -8.12 7.75
C ALA A 64 -10.25 -7.04 6.67
N ALA A 65 -11.42 -6.97 6.03
CA ALA A 65 -11.75 -5.89 5.09
C ALA A 65 -11.64 -4.52 5.77
N SER A 66 -12.25 -4.36 6.94
CA SER A 66 -12.26 -3.11 7.71
C SER A 66 -10.85 -2.69 8.16
N GLU A 67 -10.05 -3.65 8.62
CA GLU A 67 -8.65 -3.40 9.02
C GLU A 67 -7.78 -3.00 7.83
N MET A 68 -7.94 -3.66 6.68
CA MET A 68 -7.20 -3.32 5.47
C MET A 68 -7.57 -1.92 4.98
N HIS A 69 -8.86 -1.58 5.03
CA HIS A 69 -9.34 -0.24 4.67
C HIS A 69 -8.76 0.85 5.57
N ALA A 70 -8.80 0.65 6.89
CA ALA A 70 -8.18 1.57 7.85
C ALA A 70 -6.67 1.73 7.63
N ARG A 71 -5.95 0.66 7.27
CA ARG A 71 -4.52 0.70 6.98
C ARG A 71 -4.20 1.52 5.73
N VAL A 72 -4.94 1.34 4.64
CA VAL A 72 -4.76 2.13 3.41
C VAL A 72 -4.95 3.62 3.71
N LEU A 73 -6.04 4.00 4.41
CA LEU A 73 -6.30 5.39 4.77
C LEU A 73 -5.22 5.96 5.70
N SER A 74 -4.75 5.18 6.67
CA SER A 74 -3.66 5.58 7.57
C SER A 74 -2.38 5.88 6.80
N LYS A 75 -1.99 5.02 5.85
CA LYS A 75 -0.82 5.25 5.01
C LYS A 75 -0.97 6.47 4.10
N LEU A 76 -2.15 6.66 3.50
CA LEU A 76 -2.44 7.87 2.73
C LEU A 76 -2.28 9.12 3.58
N ARG A 77 -2.79 9.13 4.82
CA ARG A 77 -2.58 10.25 5.76
C ARG A 77 -1.11 10.46 6.06
N ARG A 78 -0.35 9.39 6.34
CA ARG A 78 1.11 9.47 6.59
C ARG A 78 1.88 10.05 5.39
N GLY A 79 1.40 9.83 4.16
CA GLY A 79 1.95 10.43 2.95
C GLY A 79 1.75 11.96 2.86
N LEU A 80 0.82 12.55 3.60
CA LEU A 80 0.67 14.01 3.66
C LEU A 80 1.79 14.66 4.48
N ASP A 81 2.36 13.92 5.44
CA ASP A 81 3.44 14.37 6.29
C ASP A 81 4.81 14.36 5.58
N GLY A 82 5.82 14.91 6.24
CA GLY A 82 7.21 14.83 5.81
C GLY A 82 7.75 13.39 5.73
N PRO A 83 8.81 13.17 4.93
CA PRO A 83 9.40 11.86 4.71
C PRO A 83 9.86 11.23 6.04
N PRO A 84 9.64 9.91 6.24
CA PRO A 84 10.13 9.23 7.43
C PRO A 84 11.67 9.14 7.42
N GLU A 85 12.25 9.24 8.62
CA GLU A 85 13.68 8.98 8.84
C GLU A 85 13.98 7.48 8.71
N ALA A 86 13.08 6.63 9.23
CA ALA A 86 13.21 5.19 9.18
C ALA A 86 13.15 4.66 7.73
N MET A 87 14.23 4.00 7.28
CA MET A 87 14.32 3.47 5.91
C MET A 87 13.21 2.48 5.57
N HIS A 88 12.78 1.65 6.53
CA HIS A 88 11.75 0.64 6.30
C HIS A 88 10.35 1.24 6.05
N GLU A 89 10.07 2.46 6.52
CA GLU A 89 8.81 3.17 6.25
C GLU A 89 8.84 3.96 4.95
N ARG A 90 10.05 4.28 4.44
CA ARG A 90 10.23 5.18 3.30
C ARG A 90 9.50 4.70 2.05
N ARG A 91 9.54 3.40 1.75
CA ARG A 91 8.85 2.83 0.59
C ARG A 91 7.33 3.01 0.68
N SER A 92 6.74 2.70 1.84
CA SER A 92 5.29 2.83 2.05
C SER A 92 4.87 4.30 1.96
N TRP A 93 5.69 5.23 2.47
CA TRP A 93 5.48 6.66 2.33
C TRP A 93 5.56 7.12 0.85
N GLU A 94 6.57 6.68 0.09
CA GLU A 94 6.70 7.00 -1.35
C GLU A 94 5.49 6.52 -2.16
N LEU A 95 5.01 5.30 -1.89
CA LEU A 95 3.79 4.76 -2.52
C LEU A 95 2.56 5.58 -2.15
N ALA A 96 2.42 5.97 -0.88
CA ALA A 96 1.34 6.84 -0.44
C ALA A 96 1.38 8.21 -1.12
N ARG A 97 2.58 8.80 -1.28
CA ARG A 97 2.78 10.06 -2.02
C ARG A 97 2.34 9.95 -3.47
N ALA A 98 2.74 8.88 -4.16
CA ALA A 98 2.35 8.65 -5.55
C ALA A 98 0.82 8.47 -5.68
N ALA A 99 0.21 7.69 -4.78
CA ALA A 99 -1.24 7.52 -4.73
C ALA A 99 -1.97 8.84 -4.44
N LEU A 100 -1.45 9.68 -3.53
CA LEU A 100 -2.01 11.00 -3.22
C LEU A 100 -1.89 11.98 -4.39
N ALA A 101 -0.77 11.98 -5.10
CA ALA A 101 -0.57 12.78 -6.31
C ALA A 101 -1.63 12.40 -7.35
N ARG A 102 -1.81 11.10 -7.62
CA ARG A 102 -2.84 10.60 -8.53
C ARG A 102 -4.26 10.94 -8.06
N ASN A 103 -4.52 10.81 -6.76
CA ASN A 103 -5.79 11.21 -6.14
C ASN A 103 -6.09 12.70 -6.35
N ALA A 104 -5.09 13.58 -6.29
CA ALA A 104 -5.25 15.01 -6.54
C ALA A 104 -5.45 15.29 -8.04
N GLU A 105 -4.63 14.70 -8.90
CA GLU A 105 -4.73 14.83 -10.37
C GLU A 105 -6.11 14.44 -10.90
N GLN A 106 -6.69 13.38 -10.35
CA GLN A 106 -7.96 12.83 -10.80
C GLN A 106 -9.16 13.28 -9.96
N GLY A 107 -8.95 14.16 -8.96
CA GLY A 107 -10.02 14.68 -8.10
C GLY A 107 -10.79 13.60 -7.35
N TRP A 108 -10.10 12.57 -6.83
CA TRP A 108 -10.80 11.44 -6.21
C TRP A 108 -11.30 11.70 -4.80
N HIS A 109 -10.62 12.59 -4.07
CA HIS A 109 -10.90 12.94 -2.68
C HIS A 109 -10.99 11.71 -1.75
N LEU A 110 -10.06 10.76 -1.86
CA LEU A 110 -10.08 9.47 -1.16
C LEU A 110 -10.15 9.57 0.37
N LEU A 111 -9.60 10.64 0.96
CA LEU A 111 -9.65 10.85 2.41
C LEU A 111 -11.03 11.29 2.89
N ASP A 112 -11.80 11.97 2.04
CA ASP A 112 -13.17 12.44 2.31
C ASP A 112 -14.21 11.40 1.84
N HIS A 113 -13.86 10.62 0.82
CA HIS A 113 -14.71 9.60 0.20
C HIS A 113 -14.05 8.21 0.26
N PRO A 114 -13.81 7.68 1.48
CA PRO A 114 -13.06 6.45 1.63
C PRO A 114 -13.82 5.21 1.11
N ALA A 115 -15.14 5.31 0.91
CA ALA A 115 -15.97 4.26 0.31
C ALA A 115 -15.60 3.92 -1.14
N ARG A 116 -14.81 4.78 -1.82
CA ARG A 116 -14.31 4.54 -3.18
C ARG A 116 -13.28 3.42 -3.25
N LEU A 117 -12.65 3.08 -2.13
CA LEU A 117 -11.75 1.93 -2.03
C LEU A 117 -12.59 0.64 -1.95
N ALA A 118 -12.60 -0.15 -3.02
CA ALA A 118 -13.39 -1.39 -3.08
C ALA A 118 -12.70 -2.56 -2.35
N ILE A 119 -12.73 -2.51 -1.02
CA ILE A 119 -12.26 -3.60 -0.14
C ILE A 119 -13.48 -4.35 0.40
N ARG A 120 -13.63 -5.62 0.02
CA ARG A 120 -14.86 -6.41 0.21
C ARG A 120 -14.58 -7.75 0.90
N THR A 121 -15.66 -8.41 1.29
CA THR A 121 -15.67 -9.79 1.77
C THR A 121 -16.28 -10.72 0.76
#